data_AF-A0A523DD44-F1
#
_entry.id   AF-A0A523DD44-F1
#
_cell.length_a   1.000
_cell.length_b   1.000
_cell.length_c   1.000
_cell.angle_alpha   90.00
_cell.angle_beta   90.00
_cell.angle_gamma   90.00
#
_symmetry.space_group_name_H-M   'P 1'
#
loop_
_entity.id
_entity.type
_entity.pdbx_description
1 polymer ?
#
loop_
_entity_poly.entity_id
_entity_poly.type
_entity_poly.pdbx_seq_one_letter_code
_entity_poly.pdbx_strand_id
1 'polypeptide(L)'
;MAAIQTTPETHDVVVIGSGAGGGTVAHVLTALGVRVTLLEAGPMLDPYREFKEHLWPYEVDHRGAEEGGKQYFGRGKHGGYFSTTSGGWELDGEPYTVGDGS
;
A
#
# COMPACT_ATOMS: atom_id res chain seq x y z
N MET A 1 -28.37 -19.69 15.97
CA MET A 1 -28.85 -18.93 14.79
C MET A 1 -27.98 -19.32 13.62
N ALA A 2 -28.54 -19.77 12.50
CA ALA A 2 -27.75 -20.15 11.34
C ALA A 2 -27.18 -18.88 10.68
N ALA A 3 -25.85 -18.78 10.56
CA ALA A 3 -25.22 -17.71 9.81
C ALA A 3 -25.59 -17.87 8.34
N ILE A 4 -26.09 -16.79 7.72
CA ILE A 4 -26.31 -16.73 6.27
C ILE A 4 -24.93 -16.90 5.63
N GLN A 5 -24.72 -18.01 4.95
CA GLN A 5 -23.53 -18.22 4.11
C GLN A 5 -23.68 -17.30 2.90
N THR A 6 -22.96 -16.18 2.90
CA THR A 6 -22.90 -15.28 1.75
C THR A 6 -22.32 -16.07 0.59
N THR A 7 -23.02 -16.08 -0.55
CA THR A 7 -22.48 -16.68 -1.76
C THR A 7 -21.22 -15.90 -2.16
N PRO A 8 -20.04 -16.54 -2.29
CA PRO A 8 -18.83 -15.81 -2.61
C PRO A 8 -18.97 -15.12 -3.97
N GLU A 9 -18.63 -13.83 -4.02
CA GLU A 9 -18.62 -13.09 -5.28
C GLU A 9 -17.54 -13.65 -6.20
N THR A 10 -17.95 -14.05 -7.40
CA THR A 10 -16.99 -14.49 -8.42
C THR A 10 -16.27 -13.27 -8.98
N HIS A 11 -14.96 -13.35 -9.10
CA HIS A 11 -14.13 -12.31 -9.73
C HIS A 11 -13.40 -12.91 -10.92
N ASP A 12 -13.07 -12.10 -11.91
CA ASP A 12 -12.49 -12.56 -13.17
C ASP A 12 -10.95 -12.53 -13.09
N VAL A 13 -10.39 -11.61 -12.30
CA VAL A 13 -8.95 -11.42 -12.12
C VAL A 13 -8.64 -11.12 -10.65
N VAL A 14 -7.55 -11.70 -10.14
CA VAL A 14 -6.96 -11.33 -8.84
C VAL A 14 -5.61 -10.66 -9.08
N VAL A 15 -5.42 -9.46 -8.53
CA VAL A 15 -4.17 -8.72 -8.54
C VAL A 15 -3.58 -8.72 -7.12
N ILE A 16 -2.33 -9.16 -6.99
CA ILE A 16 -1.59 -9.18 -5.72
C ILE A 16 -0.57 -8.03 -5.75
N GLY A 17 -0.72 -7.08 -4.83
CA GLY A 17 0.03 -5.83 -4.76
C GLY A 17 -0.65 -4.69 -5.54
N SER A 18 -0.89 -3.58 -4.86
CA SER A 18 -1.48 -2.32 -5.34
C SER A 18 -0.44 -1.26 -5.75
N GLY A 19 0.85 -1.61 -5.71
CA GLY A 19 1.94 -0.75 -6.15
C GLY A 19 1.85 -0.34 -7.63
N ALA A 20 2.87 0.35 -8.13
CA ALA A 20 2.83 1.02 -9.45
C ALA A 20 2.27 0.15 -10.59
N GLY A 21 2.65 -1.12 -10.67
CA GLY A 21 2.11 -2.05 -11.67
C GLY A 21 0.69 -2.52 -11.38
N GLY A 22 0.45 -3.08 -10.19
CA GLY A 22 -0.83 -3.70 -9.86
C GLY A 22 -1.99 -2.71 -9.74
N GLY A 23 -1.74 -1.51 -9.18
CA GLY A 23 -2.72 -0.43 -9.17
C GLY A 23 -3.10 0.02 -10.59
N THR A 24 -2.12 0.13 -11.49
CA THR A 24 -2.37 0.47 -12.90
C THR A 24 -3.21 -0.60 -13.60
N VAL A 25 -2.87 -1.88 -13.41
CA VAL A 25 -3.63 -2.99 -13.99
C VAL A 25 -5.05 -3.02 -13.46
N ALA A 26 -5.24 -2.89 -12.14
CA ALA A 26 -6.55 -2.84 -11.52
C ALA A 26 -7.39 -1.68 -12.08
N HIS A 27 -6.82 -0.48 -12.19
CA HIS A 27 -7.50 0.68 -12.76
C HIS A 27 -7.96 0.44 -14.21
N VAL A 28 -7.07 -0.06 -15.07
CA VAL A 28 -7.40 -0.29 -16.49
C VAL A 28 -8.47 -1.37 -16.64
N LEU A 29 -8.32 -2.51 -15.96
CA LEU A 29 -9.26 -3.63 -16.07
C LEU A 29 -10.65 -3.26 -15.52
N THR A 30 -10.71 -2.58 -14.38
CA THR A 30 -11.99 -2.14 -13.81
C THR A 30 -12.67 -1.10 -14.69
N ALA A 31 -11.92 -0.19 -15.33
CA ALA A 31 -12.46 0.76 -16.32
C ALA A 31 -13.06 0.07 -17.57
N LEU A 32 -12.61 -1.14 -17.88
CA LEU A 32 -13.17 -2.00 -18.95
C LEU A 32 -14.34 -2.87 -18.49
N GLY A 33 -14.77 -2.76 -17.23
CA GLY A 33 -15.89 -3.52 -16.66
C GLY A 33 -15.53 -4.91 -16.14
N VAL A 34 -14.24 -5.23 -16.02
CA VAL A 34 -13.77 -6.51 -15.45
C VAL A 34 -13.89 -6.47 -13.93
N ARG A 35 -14.36 -7.56 -13.31
CA ARG A 35 -14.42 -7.68 -11.85
C ARG A 35 -13.07 -8.11 -11.30
N VAL A 36 -12.38 -7.19 -10.63
CA VAL A 36 -11.02 -7.40 -10.12
C VAL A 36 -11.02 -7.44 -8.61
N THR A 37 -10.41 -8.48 -8.02
CA THR A 37 -9.99 -8.49 -6.61
C THR A 37 -8.57 -7.97 -6.52
N LEU A 38 -8.33 -6.94 -5.70
CA LEU A 38 -6.99 -6.44 -5.40
C LEU A 38 -6.65 -6.75 -3.94
N LEU A 39 -5.52 -7.42 -3.70
CA LEU A 39 -5.00 -7.70 -2.36
C LEU A 39 -3.67 -6.96 -2.17
N GLU A 40 -3.51 -6.24 -1.08
CA GLU A 40 -2.29 -5.51 -0.72
C GLU A 40 -1.88 -5.90 0.70
N ALA A 41 -0.57 -6.11 0.90
CA ALA A 41 -0.01 -6.44 2.20
C ALA A 41 0.17 -5.19 3.08
N GLY A 42 0.50 -4.06 2.45
CA GLY A 42 0.61 -2.76 3.10
C GLY A 42 -0.74 -2.19 3.61
N PRO A 43 -0.69 -1.20 4.52
CA PRO A 43 -1.87 -0.50 4.98
C PRO A 43 -2.56 0.27 3.85
N MET A 44 -3.85 0.53 4.03
CA MET A 44 -4.59 1.47 3.19
C MET A 44 -3.97 2.87 3.33
N LEU A 45 -3.52 3.45 2.21
CA LEU A 45 -2.95 4.78 2.20
C LEU A 45 -4.03 5.85 2.26
N ASP A 46 -3.83 6.89 3.06
CA ASP A 46 -4.60 8.13 3.02
C ASP A 46 -3.98 9.10 2.02
N PRO A 47 -4.62 9.33 0.85
CA PRO A 47 -4.06 10.17 -0.21
C PRO A 47 -3.89 11.63 0.20
N TYR A 48 -4.61 12.12 1.23
CA TYR A 48 -4.49 13.51 1.68
C TYR A 48 -3.35 13.72 2.68
N ARG A 49 -2.83 12.64 3.27
CA ARG A 49 -1.78 12.69 4.29
C ARG A 49 -0.47 12.09 3.80
N GLU A 50 -0.54 11.05 2.99
CA GLU A 50 0.62 10.22 2.65
C GLU A 50 1.27 10.62 1.34
N PHE A 51 0.49 11.05 0.35
CA PHE A 51 0.99 11.59 -0.92
C PHE A 51 1.61 12.97 -0.73
N LYS A 52 2.89 13.07 -1.12
CA LYS A 52 3.78 14.23 -0.93
C LYS A 52 4.48 14.63 -2.22
N GLU A 53 3.98 14.16 -3.36
CA GLU A 53 4.52 14.38 -4.70
C GLU A 53 4.51 15.87 -5.09
N HIS A 54 3.71 16.68 -4.40
CA HIS A 54 3.64 18.13 -4.58
C HIS A 54 4.44 18.93 -3.53
N LEU A 55 5.13 18.27 -2.60
CA LEU A 55 5.99 18.91 -1.62
C LEU A 55 7.45 18.92 -2.07
N TRP A 56 8.12 20.04 -1.82
CA TRP A 56 9.55 20.19 -2.03
C TRP A 56 10.32 20.00 -0.72
N PRO A 57 11.59 19.59 -0.78
CA PRO A 57 12.43 19.44 0.41
C PRO A 57 12.47 20.69 1.30
N TYR A 58 12.45 21.90 0.74
CA TYR A 58 12.51 23.11 1.56
C TYR A 58 11.20 23.44 2.28
N GLU A 59 10.09 22.76 1.98
CA GLU A 59 8.78 22.98 2.60
C GLU A 59 8.60 22.18 3.90
N VAL A 60 9.59 21.35 4.26
CA VAL A 60 9.58 20.53 5.48
C VAL A 60 10.85 20.76 6.30
N ASP A 61 10.72 20.88 7.63
CA ASP A 61 11.81 21.25 8.53
C ASP A 61 13.03 20.33 8.41
N HIS A 62 12.80 19.04 8.25
CA HIS A 62 13.85 18.02 8.13
C HIS A 62 14.40 17.86 6.70
N ARG A 63 13.98 18.69 5.73
CA ARG A 63 14.40 18.63 4.32
C ARG A 63 14.35 17.25 3.66
N GLY A 64 13.34 16.47 4.01
CA GLY A 64 13.19 15.09 3.57
C GLY A 64 14.00 14.04 4.33
N ALA A 65 14.94 14.44 5.20
CA ALA A 65 15.82 13.52 5.95
C ALA A 65 15.17 12.84 7.17
N GLU A 66 13.84 12.94 7.27
CA GLU A 66 13.02 12.49 8.40
C GLU A 66 13.34 13.15 9.73
N GLU A 67 12.45 12.98 10.70
CA GLU A 67 12.60 13.54 12.04
C GLU A 67 13.95 13.16 12.66
N GLY A 68 14.72 14.16 13.12
CA GLY A 68 16.04 13.95 13.70
C GLY A 68 17.13 13.51 12.71
N GLY A 69 16.89 13.60 11.39
CA GLY A 69 17.86 13.23 10.37
C GLY A 69 18.09 11.72 10.24
N LYS A 70 17.11 10.90 10.66
CA LYS A 70 17.20 9.42 10.67
C LYS A 70 17.72 8.84 9.35
N GLN A 71 17.35 9.44 8.21
CA GLN A 71 17.80 8.99 6.90
C GLN A 71 19.33 9.05 6.74
N TYR A 72 20.00 10.08 7.27
CA TYR A 72 21.46 10.20 7.21
C TYR A 72 22.20 9.13 8.01
N PHE A 73 21.51 8.48 8.95
CA PHE A 73 22.06 7.44 9.80
C PHE A 73 21.57 6.04 9.43
N GLY A 74 20.94 5.87 8.26
CA GLY A 74 20.38 4.59 7.83
C GLY A 74 19.25 4.05 8.71
N ARG A 75 18.60 4.94 9.48
CA ARG A 75 17.47 4.61 10.38
C ARG A 75 16.12 5.13 9.86
N GLY A 76 16.14 5.69 8.65
CA GLY A 76 14.96 6.22 7.98
C GLY A 76 14.19 5.17 7.21
N LYS A 77 12.98 5.51 6.78
CA LYS A 77 12.14 4.70 5.89
C LYS A 77 12.88 4.43 4.57
N HIS A 78 12.67 3.24 4.00
CA HIS A 78 13.10 2.96 2.63
C HIS A 78 12.42 3.91 1.64
N GLY A 79 13.22 4.66 0.87
CA GLY A 79 12.75 5.74 0.00
C GLY A 79 12.60 7.11 0.69
N GLY A 80 12.85 7.20 2.00
CA GLY A 80 12.83 8.44 2.77
C GLY A 80 11.43 9.03 3.00
N TYR A 81 11.39 10.26 3.51
CA TYR A 81 10.16 10.94 3.93
C TYR A 81 9.09 11.07 2.83
N PHE A 82 9.50 11.24 1.57
CA PHE A 82 8.59 11.43 0.45
C PHE A 82 8.02 10.13 -0.11
N SER A 83 8.52 8.98 0.36
CA SER A 83 8.07 7.69 -0.14
C SER A 83 6.80 7.20 0.56
N THR A 84 5.85 6.71 -0.22
CA THR A 84 4.65 6.01 0.25
C THR A 84 4.83 4.50 0.38
N THR A 85 5.99 3.93 0.03
CA THR A 85 6.24 2.48 0.14
C THR A 85 6.20 1.98 1.57
N SER A 86 5.21 1.17 1.93
CA SER A 86 4.99 0.72 3.32
C SER A 86 5.96 -0.34 3.83
N GLY A 87 6.65 -1.04 2.93
CA GLY A 87 7.72 -1.99 3.24
C GLY A 87 8.24 -2.55 1.93
N GLY A 88 9.54 -2.38 1.68
CA GLY A 88 10.13 -2.60 0.35
C GLY A 88 9.95 -4.04 -0.13
N TRP A 89 10.80 -4.94 0.38
CA TRP A 89 10.75 -6.38 0.07
C TRP A 89 10.21 -7.22 1.22
N GLU A 90 10.15 -6.64 2.42
CA GLU A 90 9.70 -7.28 3.65
C GLU A 90 8.80 -6.28 4.40
N LEU A 91 7.70 -6.79 4.94
CA LEU A 91 6.82 -6.09 5.87
C LEU A 91 6.80 -6.80 7.22
N ASP A 92 6.58 -6.04 8.29
CA ASP A 92 6.46 -6.60 9.63
C ASP A 92 5.30 -7.60 9.67
N GLY A 93 5.58 -8.81 10.18
CA GLY A 93 4.61 -9.89 10.30
C GLY A 93 4.55 -10.86 9.11
N GLU A 94 5.37 -10.67 8.08
CA GLU A 94 5.50 -11.65 7.00
C GLU A 94 6.21 -12.94 7.44
N PRO A 95 5.86 -14.12 6.87
CA PRO A 95 4.82 -14.33 5.88
C PRO A 95 3.40 -14.36 6.50
N TYR A 96 2.46 -13.67 5.84
CA TYR A 96 1.04 -13.73 6.21
C TYR A 96 0.46 -15.08 5.78
N THR A 97 0.25 -15.98 6.74
CA THR A 97 -0.23 -17.35 6.45
C THR A 97 -1.72 -17.53 6.74
N VAL A 98 -2.27 -16.82 7.72
CA VAL A 98 -3.66 -16.93 8.17
C VAL A 98 -4.15 -15.55 8.62
N GLY A 99 -5.33 -15.13 8.16
CA GLY A 99 -5.96 -13.90 8.61
C GLY A 99 -6.71 -14.10 9.93
N ASP A 100 -6.93 -13.02 10.68
CA ASP A 100 -7.69 -13.09 11.93
C ASP A 100 -9.10 -13.66 11.71
N GLY A 101 -9.40 -14.79 12.37
CA GLY A 101 -10.71 -15.45 12.30
C GLY A 101 -10.90 -16.43 11.13
N SER A 102 -9.81 -16.84 10.47
CA SER A 102 -9.82 -17.92 9.46
C SER A 102 -9.90 -19.32 10.08
#